data_AF-A0A511BB10-F1
#
_entry.id   AF-A0A511BB10-F1
#
_cell.length_a   1.000
_cell.length_b   1.000
_cell.length_c   1.000
_cell.angle_alpha   90.00
_cell.angle_beta   90.00
_cell.angle_gamma   90.00
#
_symmetry.space_group_name_H-M   'P 1'
#
loop_
_entity.id
_entity.type
_entity.pdbx_description
1 polymer ?
#
loop_
_entity_poly.entity_id
_entity_poly.type
_entity_poly.pdbx_seq_one_letter_code
_entity_poly.pdbx_strand_id
1 'polypeptide(L)'
;MVPNNANSFDLDPVFQFRGTADGSFATLDEDRNMPRLRSVVRAWLEDSSENKKPYPFKDPVKLARLQNKKTGVKHCKVIDGFHRAEALRRENVTTIAVEIEDMSGKEAAQRAAKANQMHGLPASPKENANTIKRLIEGGAVWKKDGSLMTLREIANDLMGGTLTEQTMRNTVKRVAPDFYRQHYGRDAQPIQAGEGKRAKREEYDNEARAIFDALRLLVDRMSRDSDRWHREESAATIGKLLDETREKLAEIQFGEDEFSRPLDLNTDQDEDTEQPF
;
A
#
# COMPACT_ATOMS: atom_id res chain seq x y z
N MET A 1 0.56 12.44 -20.20
CA MET A 1 1.79 12.90 -19.53
C MET A 1 2.09 11.95 -18.38
N VAL A 2 3.13 11.11 -18.51
CA VAL A 2 3.74 10.38 -17.39
C VAL A 2 4.30 11.44 -16.44
N PRO A 3 4.22 11.31 -15.10
CA PRO A 3 4.83 12.30 -14.20
C PRO A 3 6.25 12.61 -14.65
N ASN A 4 6.55 13.91 -14.76
CA ASN A 4 7.75 14.45 -15.40
C ASN A 4 9.01 14.28 -14.53
N ASN A 5 9.01 13.27 -13.67
CA ASN A 5 10.05 12.92 -12.74
C ASN A 5 10.11 11.39 -12.67
N ALA A 6 10.90 10.81 -13.57
CA ALA A 6 11.36 9.42 -13.51
C ALA A 6 12.09 9.07 -12.18
N ASN A 7 12.26 10.06 -11.28
CA ASN A 7 12.87 9.97 -9.96
C ASN A 7 11.89 9.72 -8.80
N SER A 8 10.57 9.64 -9.03
CA SER A 8 9.59 9.51 -7.93
C SER A 8 8.76 8.23 -8.02
N PHE A 9 9.42 7.08 -8.16
CA PHE A 9 8.78 5.82 -7.81
C PHE A 9 9.20 5.41 -6.41
N ASP A 10 8.22 5.08 -5.59
CA ASP A 10 8.46 4.72 -4.19
C ASP A 10 8.79 3.23 -4.12
N LEU A 11 9.92 2.94 -3.48
CA LEU A 11 10.21 1.61 -2.95
C LEU A 11 9.48 1.48 -1.62
N ASP A 12 8.17 1.27 -1.70
CA ASP A 12 7.35 1.11 -0.51
C ASP A 12 7.58 -0.30 0.09
N PRO A 13 8.02 -0.39 1.36
CA PRO A 13 8.26 -1.67 2.03
C PRO A 13 7.04 -2.59 2.03
N VAL A 14 5.81 -2.06 1.95
CA VAL A 14 4.58 -2.84 1.85
C VAL A 14 4.60 -3.78 0.64
N PHE A 15 5.24 -3.36 -0.46
CA PHE A 15 5.38 -4.14 -1.69
C PHE A 15 6.70 -4.94 -1.72
N GLN A 16 7.61 -4.66 -0.77
CA GLN A 16 8.85 -5.39 -0.55
C GLN A 16 8.61 -6.57 0.41
N PHE A 17 7.96 -7.62 -0.09
CA PHE A 17 7.57 -8.80 0.69
C PHE A 17 8.74 -9.66 1.24
N ARG A 18 9.99 -9.25 1.04
CA ARG A 18 11.21 -9.84 1.61
C ARG A 18 11.93 -8.96 2.65
N GLY A 19 11.40 -7.79 2.98
CA GLY A 19 11.98 -6.92 4.00
C GLY A 19 11.76 -7.45 5.42
N THR A 20 12.70 -7.19 6.32
CA THR A 20 12.48 -7.31 7.76
C THR A 20 11.36 -6.39 8.25
N ALA A 21 10.79 -6.71 9.42
CA ALA A 21 9.61 -6.02 9.96
C ALA A 21 9.87 -4.55 10.33
N ASP A 22 11.13 -4.13 10.36
CA ASP A 22 11.61 -2.79 10.66
C ASP A 22 11.61 -1.85 9.44
N GLY A 23 11.22 -2.33 8.24
CA GLY A 23 11.20 -1.52 7.03
C GLY A 23 12.58 -1.10 6.53
N SER A 24 13.66 -1.66 7.11
CA SER A 24 15.00 -1.37 6.64
C SER A 24 15.26 -2.04 5.28
N PHE A 25 15.77 -1.26 4.33
CA PHE A 25 16.26 -1.75 3.03
C PHE A 25 17.41 -2.78 3.17
N ALA A 26 17.91 -2.98 4.39
CA ALA A 26 19.11 -3.73 4.75
C ALA A 26 19.00 -5.24 4.54
N THR A 27 17.81 -5.81 4.30
CA THR A 27 17.66 -7.23 3.93
C THR A 27 17.36 -7.47 2.46
N LEU A 28 17.78 -6.56 1.56
CA LEU A 28 17.98 -6.91 0.15
C LEU A 28 19.21 -7.81 0.02
N ASP A 29 19.12 -9.06 0.50
CA ASP A 29 20.07 -10.18 0.35
C ASP A 29 21.49 -9.74 -0.05
N GLU A 30 22.12 -8.92 0.81
CA GLU A 30 23.39 -8.24 0.51
C GLU A 30 24.51 -9.26 0.29
N ASP A 31 24.34 -10.48 0.82
CA ASP A 31 25.34 -11.52 0.83
C ASP A 31 25.28 -12.49 -0.35
N ARG A 32 24.19 -12.57 -1.14
CA ARG A 32 24.09 -13.58 -2.22
C ARG A 32 23.70 -13.06 -3.59
N ASN A 33 22.65 -12.25 -3.70
CA ASN A 33 22.07 -11.95 -5.02
C ASN A 33 22.47 -10.56 -5.53
N MET A 34 22.62 -9.59 -4.63
CA MET A 34 22.97 -8.22 -4.99
C MET A 34 24.36 -8.08 -5.63
N PRO A 35 25.44 -8.72 -5.13
CA PRO A 35 26.75 -8.65 -5.79
C PRO A 35 26.71 -9.16 -7.23
N ARG A 36 25.97 -10.26 -7.48
CA ARG A 36 25.78 -10.82 -8.81
C ARG A 36 25.02 -9.88 -9.73
N LEU A 37 23.91 -9.31 -9.27
CA LEU A 37 23.11 -8.36 -10.07
C LEU A 37 23.91 -7.10 -10.41
N ARG A 38 24.67 -6.57 -9.46
CA ARG A 38 25.56 -5.42 -9.70
C ARG A 38 26.65 -5.73 -10.71
N SER A 39 27.26 -6.92 -10.63
CA SER A 39 28.23 -7.37 -11.63
C SER A 39 27.64 -7.42 -13.05
N VAL A 40 26.41 -7.91 -13.19
CA VAL A 40 25.68 -7.89 -14.48
C VAL A 40 25.46 -6.46 -14.97
N VAL A 41 25.09 -5.52 -14.09
CA VAL A 41 24.91 -4.11 -14.47
C VAL A 41 26.24 -3.47 -14.89
N ARG A 42 27.34 -3.73 -14.18
CA ARG A 42 28.68 -3.22 -14.56
C ARG A 42 29.13 -3.73 -15.92
N ALA A 43 29.04 -5.04 -16.14
CA ALA A 43 29.38 -5.64 -17.42
C ALA A 43 28.54 -5.03 -18.57
N TRP A 44 27.26 -4.77 -18.30
CA TRP A 44 26.39 -4.07 -19.25
C TRP A 44 26.81 -2.61 -19.47
N LEU A 45 27.21 -1.87 -18.44
CA LEU A 45 27.69 -0.49 -18.60
C LEU A 45 28.99 -0.43 -19.41
N GLU A 46 29.90 -1.37 -19.19
CA GLU A 46 31.20 -1.50 -19.88
C GLU A 46 31.07 -1.97 -21.34
N ASP A 47 29.97 -2.66 -21.67
CA ASP A 47 29.68 -3.08 -23.04
C ASP A 47 29.50 -1.86 -23.97
N SER A 48 30.52 -1.65 -24.81
CA SER A 48 30.60 -0.61 -25.83
C SER A 48 30.26 -1.12 -27.23
N SER A 49 29.72 -2.35 -27.35
CA SER A 49 29.34 -2.91 -28.65
C SER A 49 28.17 -2.16 -29.28
N GLU A 50 28.16 -2.09 -30.61
CA GLU A 50 27.02 -1.52 -31.37
C GLU A 50 25.70 -2.28 -31.13
N ASN A 51 25.79 -3.54 -30.67
CA ASN A 51 24.65 -4.42 -30.37
C ASN A 51 24.30 -4.47 -28.87
N LYS A 52 24.77 -3.51 -28.07
CA LYS A 52 24.47 -3.42 -26.64
C LYS A 52 22.96 -3.51 -26.42
N LYS A 53 22.55 -4.44 -25.55
CA LYS A 53 21.14 -4.55 -25.16
C LYS A 53 20.68 -3.25 -24.48
N PRO A 54 19.44 -2.80 -24.71
CA PRO A 54 18.92 -1.60 -24.07
C PRO A 54 18.74 -1.76 -22.55
N TYR A 55 18.81 -2.98 -22.02
CA TYR A 55 18.60 -3.30 -20.62
C TYR A 55 19.40 -4.54 -20.19
N PRO A 56 20.04 -4.56 -18.99
CA PRO A 56 20.93 -5.65 -18.56
C PRO A 56 20.22 -6.94 -18.17
N PHE A 57 18.92 -6.88 -17.85
CA PHE A 57 18.16 -8.03 -17.38
C PHE A 57 17.18 -8.53 -18.44
N LYS A 58 16.83 -9.82 -18.36
CA LYS A 58 15.83 -10.42 -19.26
C LYS A 58 14.45 -9.79 -19.06
N ASP A 59 14.07 -9.57 -17.79
CA ASP A 59 12.75 -9.06 -17.42
C ASP A 59 12.88 -7.62 -16.87
N PRO A 60 12.07 -6.67 -17.35
CA PRO A 60 12.09 -5.29 -16.87
C PRO A 60 11.64 -5.17 -15.40
N VAL A 61 11.87 -3.99 -14.81
CA VAL A 61 11.23 -3.62 -13.54
C VAL A 61 9.78 -3.27 -13.81
N LYS A 62 8.86 -3.74 -12.98
CA LYS A 62 7.42 -3.47 -13.15
C LYS A 62 6.96 -2.46 -12.11
N LEU A 63 6.23 -1.45 -12.58
CA LEU A 63 5.66 -0.39 -11.77
C LEU A 63 4.14 -0.42 -11.85
N ALA A 64 3.50 -0.23 -10.71
CA ALA A 64 2.09 0.10 -10.60
C ALA A 64 1.92 1.61 -10.65
N ARG A 65 1.17 2.13 -11.61
CA ARG A 65 0.73 3.53 -11.63
C ARG A 65 -0.58 3.64 -10.86
N LEU A 66 -0.47 4.13 -9.63
CA LEU A 66 -1.60 4.40 -8.77
C LEU A 66 -2.20 5.75 -9.16
N GLN A 67 -3.46 5.76 -9.55
CA GLN A 67 -4.20 7.00 -9.82
C GLN A 67 -5.00 7.39 -8.59
N ASN A 68 -4.66 8.53 -7.98
CA ASN A 68 -5.58 9.17 -7.06
C ASN A 68 -6.59 9.98 -7.90
N LYS A 69 -7.86 9.53 -7.90
CA LYS A 69 -8.93 10.15 -8.69
C LYS A 69 -9.30 11.57 -8.23
N LYS A 70 -9.05 11.91 -6.96
CA LYS A 70 -9.40 13.22 -6.38
C LYS A 70 -8.33 14.27 -6.64
N THR A 71 -7.07 13.89 -6.45
CA THR A 71 -5.95 14.83 -6.60
C THR A 71 -5.39 14.84 -8.02
N GLY A 72 -5.74 13.83 -8.83
CA GLY A 72 -5.16 13.62 -10.17
C GLY A 72 -3.70 13.20 -10.13
N VAL A 73 -3.11 13.07 -8.93
CA VAL A 73 -1.70 12.72 -8.74
C VAL A 73 -1.51 11.24 -9.07
N LYS A 74 -0.47 10.97 -9.87
CA LYS A 74 -0.08 9.63 -10.29
C LYS A 74 1.23 9.26 -9.60
N HIS A 75 1.17 8.29 -8.71
CA HIS A 75 2.36 7.74 -8.07
C HIS A 75 2.71 6.40 -8.71
N CYS A 76 4.00 6.15 -8.92
CA CYS A 76 4.48 4.87 -9.40
C CYS A 76 5.07 4.08 -8.22
N LYS A 77 4.62 2.84 -8.00
CA LYS A 77 5.22 1.95 -6.98
C LYS A 77 5.84 0.74 -7.65
N VAL A 78 7.00 0.30 -7.18
CA VAL A 78 7.62 -0.94 -7.68
C VAL A 78 6.79 -2.13 -7.21
N ILE A 79 6.38 -3.00 -8.13
CA ILE A 79 5.64 -4.23 -7.82
C ILE A 79 6.43 -5.50 -8.15
N ASP A 80 7.39 -5.42 -9.06
CA ASP A 80 8.32 -6.51 -9.36
C ASP A 80 9.68 -5.96 -9.79
N GLY A 81 10.75 -6.68 -9.46
CA GLY A 81 12.12 -6.32 -9.81
C GLY A 81 12.82 -5.42 -8.79
N PHE A 82 12.40 -5.41 -7.53
CA PHE A 82 13.05 -4.62 -6.46
C PHE A 82 14.59 -4.75 -6.43
N HIS A 83 15.13 -5.98 -6.43
CA HIS A 83 16.58 -6.20 -6.45
C HIS A 83 17.24 -5.68 -7.75
N ARG A 84 16.53 -5.74 -8.89
CA ARG A 84 17.02 -5.21 -10.17
C ARG A 84 17.09 -3.68 -10.13
N ALA A 85 16.03 -3.04 -9.65
CA ALA A 85 15.96 -1.60 -9.47
C ALA A 85 17.05 -1.11 -8.50
N GLU A 86 17.23 -1.81 -7.37
CA GLU A 86 18.28 -1.46 -6.40
C GLU A 86 19.69 -1.67 -6.98
N ALA A 87 19.93 -2.74 -7.75
CA ALA A 87 21.23 -2.97 -8.37
C ALA A 87 21.58 -1.86 -9.36
N LEU A 88 20.62 -1.42 -10.17
CA LEU A 88 20.76 -0.30 -11.10
C LEU A 88 21.03 1.01 -10.34
N ARG A 89 20.29 1.27 -9.25
CA ARG A 89 20.47 2.44 -8.39
C ARG A 89 21.87 2.49 -7.76
N ARG A 90 22.37 1.37 -7.23
CA ARG A 90 23.69 1.26 -6.60
C ARG A 90 24.86 1.43 -7.58
N GLU A 91 24.62 1.25 -8.87
CA GLU A 91 25.59 1.51 -9.94
C GLU A 91 25.33 2.87 -10.63
N ASN A 92 24.58 3.78 -9.99
CA ASN A 92 24.29 5.13 -10.45
C ASN A 92 23.58 5.21 -11.82
N VAL A 93 22.85 4.17 -12.21
CA VAL A 93 22.02 4.22 -13.42
C VAL A 93 20.82 5.12 -13.15
N THR A 94 20.73 6.24 -13.87
CA THR A 94 19.70 7.27 -13.68
C THR A 94 18.43 7.01 -14.47
N THR A 95 18.50 6.17 -15.51
CA THR A 95 17.36 5.84 -16.39
C THR A 95 17.28 4.34 -16.60
N ILE A 96 16.10 3.76 -16.38
CA ILE A 96 15.87 2.32 -16.49
C ILE A 96 14.62 2.03 -17.33
N ALA A 97 14.62 0.91 -18.04
CA ALA A 97 13.44 0.43 -18.75
C ALA A 97 12.45 -0.19 -17.75
N VAL A 98 11.18 0.22 -17.85
CA VAL A 98 10.11 -0.24 -16.94
C VAL A 98 8.85 -0.61 -17.71
N GLU A 99 8.13 -1.61 -17.19
CA GLU A 99 6.74 -1.88 -17.57
C GLU A 99 5.82 -1.17 -16.56
N ILE A 100 4.88 -0.37 -17.05
CA ILE A 100 3.95 0.39 -16.19
C ILE A 100 2.53 -0.11 -16.45
N GLU A 101 1.86 -0.56 -15.40
CA GLU A 101 0.46 -0.97 -15.42
C GLU A 101 -0.37 -0.03 -14.52
N ASP A 102 -1.54 0.43 -14.99
CA ASP A 102 -2.49 1.16 -14.14
C ASP A 102 -3.23 0.17 -13.23
N MET A 103 -3.23 0.42 -11.92
CA MET A 103 -3.93 -0.44 -10.96
C MET A 103 -4.26 0.30 -9.66
N SER A 104 -5.19 -0.24 -8.88
CA SER A 104 -5.44 0.28 -7.53
C SER A 104 -4.32 -0.12 -6.56
N GLY A 105 -4.21 0.56 -5.41
CA GLY A 105 -3.20 0.23 -4.39
C GLY A 105 -3.32 -1.22 -3.91
N LYS A 106 -4.56 -1.70 -3.80
CA LYS A 106 -4.87 -3.08 -3.45
C LYS A 106 -4.41 -4.05 -4.53
N GLU A 107 -4.75 -3.79 -5.79
CA GLU A 107 -4.34 -4.62 -6.93
C GLU A 107 -2.80 -4.67 -7.06
N ALA A 108 -2.13 -3.54 -6.81
CA ALA A 108 -0.67 -3.47 -6.74
C ALA A 108 -0.09 -4.37 -5.63
N ALA A 109 -0.69 -4.35 -4.43
CA ALA A 109 -0.19 -5.14 -3.30
C ALA A 109 -0.35 -6.64 -3.56
N GLN A 110 -1.50 -7.04 -4.12
CA GLN A 110 -1.77 -8.42 -4.52
C GLN A 110 -0.79 -8.89 -5.60
N ARG A 111 -0.54 -8.05 -6.62
CA ARG A 111 0.37 -8.38 -7.72
C ARG A 111 1.82 -8.47 -7.25
N ALA A 112 2.25 -7.56 -6.37
CA ALA A 112 3.58 -7.59 -5.78
C ALA A 112 3.80 -8.83 -4.89
N ALA A 113 2.80 -9.24 -4.10
CA ALA A 113 2.88 -10.46 -3.29
C ALA A 113 3.05 -11.70 -4.20
N LYS A 114 2.23 -11.78 -5.26
CA LYS A 114 2.26 -12.88 -6.22
C LYS A 114 3.57 -12.92 -7.02
N ALA A 115 4.09 -11.79 -7.48
CA ALA A 115 5.34 -11.71 -8.23
C ALA A 115 6.53 -12.26 -7.42
N ASN A 116 6.59 -11.93 -6.12
CA ASN A 116 7.64 -12.41 -5.22
C ASN A 116 7.63 -13.93 -5.00
N GLN A 117 6.45 -14.56 -5.12
CA GLN A 117 6.28 -16.01 -4.97
C GLN A 117 6.54 -16.76 -6.29
N MET A 118 6.21 -16.17 -7.44
CA MET A 118 6.36 -16.82 -8.76
C MET A 118 7.79 -16.73 -9.33
N HIS A 119 8.47 -15.60 -9.13
CA HIS A 119 9.73 -15.30 -9.83
C HIS A 119 10.96 -15.33 -8.91
N GLY A 120 10.78 -15.59 -7.62
CA GLY A 120 11.85 -15.59 -6.62
C GLY A 120 12.25 -16.99 -6.14
N LEU A 121 13.36 -17.05 -5.40
CA LEU A 121 13.69 -18.22 -4.56
C LEU A 121 12.52 -18.53 -3.61
N PRO A 122 12.29 -19.77 -3.17
CA PRO A 122 11.25 -20.06 -2.20
C PRO A 122 11.36 -19.14 -0.97
N ALA A 123 10.28 -18.43 -0.65
CA ALA A 123 10.28 -17.52 0.49
C ALA A 123 10.38 -18.32 1.80
N SER A 124 11.19 -17.82 2.73
CA SER A 124 11.32 -18.41 4.06
C SER A 124 9.99 -18.32 4.84
N PRO A 125 9.78 -19.17 5.86
CA PRO A 125 8.59 -19.09 6.71
C PRO A 125 8.40 -17.72 7.38
N LYS A 126 9.49 -16.98 7.62
CA LYS A 126 9.46 -15.64 8.22
C LYS A 126 9.01 -14.58 7.20
N GLU A 127 9.53 -14.63 5.98
CA GLU A 127 9.11 -13.72 4.90
C GLU A 127 7.65 -13.92 4.53
N ASN A 128 7.19 -15.18 4.46
CA ASN A 128 5.78 -15.50 4.24
C ASN A 128 4.89 -14.93 5.36
N ALA A 129 5.33 -15.01 6.61
CA ALA A 129 4.60 -14.45 7.75
C ALA A 129 4.48 -12.92 7.68
N ASN A 130 5.58 -12.23 7.37
CA ASN A 130 5.59 -10.78 7.18
C ASN A 130 4.69 -10.35 6.01
N THR A 131 4.72 -11.13 4.93
CA THR A 131 3.87 -10.91 3.75
C THR A 131 2.40 -11.00 4.10
N ILE A 132 2.01 -12.07 4.78
CA ILE A 132 0.62 -12.27 5.21
C ILE A 132 0.18 -11.16 6.15
N LYS A 133 1.04 -10.75 7.10
CA LYS A 133 0.75 -9.62 8.00
C LYS A 133 0.42 -8.34 7.21
N ARG A 134 1.28 -7.97 6.25
CA ARG A 134 1.08 -6.77 5.41
C ARG A 134 -0.16 -6.87 4.52
N LEU A 135 -0.48 -8.05 3.98
CA LEU A 135 -1.71 -8.25 3.20
C LEU A 135 -2.98 -8.04 4.03
N ILE A 136 -2.95 -8.42 5.31
CA ILE A 136 -4.05 -8.22 6.25
C ILE A 136 -4.18 -6.73 6.60
N GLU A 137 -3.07 -6.10 7.02
CA GLU A 137 -3.02 -4.69 7.41
C GLU A 137 -3.43 -3.77 6.25
N GLY A 138 -2.90 -4.02 5.04
CA GLY A 138 -3.25 -3.31 3.82
C GLY A 138 -4.63 -3.65 3.24
N GLY A 139 -5.40 -4.53 3.89
CA GLY A 139 -6.75 -4.87 3.46
C GLY A 139 -6.86 -5.63 2.12
N ALA A 140 -5.75 -6.18 1.62
CA ALA A 140 -5.72 -6.96 0.39
C ALA A 140 -6.51 -8.29 0.49
N VAL A 141 -6.77 -8.74 1.72
CA VAL A 141 -7.58 -9.93 2.06
C VAL A 141 -9.10 -9.71 1.90
N TRP A 142 -9.54 -8.47 1.68
CA TRP A 142 -10.96 -8.20 1.41
C TRP A 142 -11.23 -8.33 -0.09
N LYS A 143 -12.42 -8.77 -0.48
CA LYS A 143 -12.87 -8.80 -1.89
C LYS A 143 -13.45 -7.45 -2.30
N LYS A 144 -13.75 -7.27 -3.59
CA LYS A 144 -14.34 -6.01 -4.12
C LYS A 144 -15.75 -5.75 -3.55
N ASP A 145 -16.51 -6.81 -3.30
CA ASP A 145 -17.83 -6.74 -2.66
C ASP A 145 -17.76 -6.34 -1.16
N GLY A 146 -16.59 -6.46 -0.53
CA GLY A 146 -16.39 -6.20 0.90
C GLY A 146 -16.51 -7.45 1.78
N SER A 147 -16.70 -8.63 1.20
CA SER A 147 -16.54 -9.90 1.89
C SER A 147 -15.06 -10.22 2.14
N LEU A 148 -14.77 -11.02 3.15
CA LEU A 148 -13.41 -11.45 3.46
C LEU A 148 -13.03 -12.68 2.64
N MET A 149 -11.80 -12.74 2.13
CA MET A 149 -11.26 -13.94 1.49
C MET A 149 -11.14 -15.07 2.52
N THR A 150 -11.47 -16.29 2.09
CA THR A 150 -11.15 -17.50 2.86
C THR A 150 -9.64 -17.69 2.96
N LEU A 151 -9.18 -18.44 3.96
CA LEU A 151 -7.75 -18.76 4.10
C LEU A 151 -7.20 -19.48 2.86
N ARG A 152 -8.03 -20.31 2.20
CA ARG A 152 -7.69 -20.97 0.94
C ARG A 152 -7.57 -19.98 -0.22
N GLU A 153 -8.47 -19.01 -0.32
CA GLU A 153 -8.39 -17.94 -1.34
C GLU A 153 -7.15 -17.08 -1.12
N ILE A 154 -6.84 -16.67 0.12
CA ILE A 154 -5.61 -15.93 0.43
C ILE A 154 -4.37 -16.74 -0.01
N ALA A 155 -4.35 -18.04 0.31
CA ALA A 155 -3.23 -18.90 -0.04
C ALA A 155 -3.04 -19.07 -1.56
N ASN A 156 -4.13 -19.22 -2.32
CA ASN A 156 -4.06 -19.41 -3.77
C ASN A 156 -3.87 -18.10 -4.54
N ASP A 157 -4.70 -17.11 -4.24
CA ASP A 157 -4.82 -15.91 -5.06
C ASP A 157 -3.72 -14.90 -4.72
N LEU A 158 -3.35 -14.79 -3.43
CA LEU A 158 -2.38 -13.79 -2.96
C LEU A 158 -0.98 -14.37 -2.76
N MET A 159 -0.89 -15.63 -2.32
CA MET A 159 0.40 -16.31 -2.11
C MET A 159 0.80 -17.23 -3.28
N GLY A 160 0.03 -17.25 -4.38
CA GLY A 160 0.36 -18.03 -5.57
C GLY A 160 0.28 -19.55 -5.36
N GLY A 161 -0.45 -20.02 -4.35
CA GLY A 161 -0.62 -21.45 -4.05
C GLY A 161 0.57 -22.12 -3.37
N THR A 162 1.55 -21.34 -2.89
CA THR A 162 2.76 -21.90 -2.23
C THR A 162 2.48 -22.43 -0.84
N LEU A 163 1.43 -21.96 -0.18
CA LEU A 163 1.05 -22.34 1.18
C LEU A 163 -0.24 -23.16 1.18
N THR A 164 -0.29 -24.19 2.03
CA THR A 164 -1.54 -24.91 2.29
C THR A 164 -2.50 -24.06 3.13
N GLU A 165 -3.80 -24.36 3.10
CA GLU A 165 -4.77 -23.69 3.97
C GLU A 165 -4.41 -23.82 5.46
N GLN A 166 -3.90 -24.98 5.88
CA GLN A 166 -3.47 -25.21 7.26
C GLN A 166 -2.25 -24.36 7.63
N THR A 167 -1.28 -24.24 6.74
CA THR A 167 -0.11 -23.37 6.93
C THR A 167 -0.54 -21.91 7.00
N MET A 168 -1.46 -21.49 6.14
CA MET A 168 -2.05 -20.15 6.16
C MET A 168 -2.75 -19.89 7.49
N ARG A 169 -3.61 -20.80 7.95
CA ARG A 169 -4.30 -20.74 9.26
C ARG A 169 -3.32 -20.50 10.41
N ASN A 170 -2.29 -21.34 10.51
CA ASN A 170 -1.29 -21.24 11.57
C ASN A 170 -0.50 -19.93 11.50
N THR A 171 -0.21 -19.47 10.28
CA THR A 171 0.54 -18.23 10.07
C THR A 171 -0.29 -17.01 10.44
N VAL A 172 -1.52 -16.91 9.96
CA VAL A 172 -2.46 -15.82 10.29
C VAL A 172 -2.70 -15.76 11.80
N LYS A 173 -2.97 -16.90 12.44
CA LYS A 173 -3.14 -16.99 13.90
C LYS A 173 -1.94 -16.44 14.68
N ARG A 174 -0.73 -16.60 14.14
CA ARG A 174 0.51 -16.12 14.75
C ARG A 174 0.76 -14.63 14.51
N VAL A 175 0.55 -14.15 13.29
CA VAL A 175 0.94 -12.77 12.91
C VAL A 175 -0.14 -11.73 13.14
N ALA A 176 -1.41 -12.14 13.15
CA ALA A 176 -2.57 -11.28 13.36
C ALA A 176 -3.60 -12.04 14.23
N PRO A 177 -3.30 -12.30 15.51
CA PRO A 177 -4.12 -13.15 16.37
C PRO A 177 -5.53 -12.60 16.60
N ASP A 178 -5.69 -11.29 16.66
CA ASP A 178 -6.98 -10.64 16.92
C ASP A 178 -7.87 -10.71 15.67
N PHE A 179 -7.31 -10.37 14.51
CA PHE A 179 -7.95 -10.57 13.20
C PHE A 179 -8.37 -12.04 13.00
N TYR A 180 -7.48 -12.98 13.36
CA TYR A 180 -7.81 -14.40 13.28
C TYR A 180 -8.99 -14.77 14.17
N ARG A 181 -9.00 -14.34 15.45
CA ARG A 181 -10.11 -14.64 16.38
C ARG A 181 -11.42 -14.07 15.87
N GLN A 182 -11.39 -12.84 15.38
CA GLN A 182 -12.56 -12.13 14.88
C GLN A 182 -13.19 -12.79 13.65
N HIS A 183 -12.37 -13.31 12.72
CA HIS A 183 -12.86 -13.70 11.39
C HIS A 183 -12.71 -15.19 11.04
N TYR A 184 -11.82 -15.92 11.70
CA TYR A 184 -11.56 -17.35 11.43
C TYR A 184 -11.55 -18.21 12.70
N GLY A 185 -11.75 -17.60 13.87
CA GLY A 185 -11.85 -18.27 15.16
C GLY A 185 -13.14 -19.05 15.31
N ARG A 186 -13.23 -19.83 16.39
CA ARG A 186 -14.45 -20.58 16.73
C ARG A 186 -15.65 -19.65 17.00
N ASP A 187 -15.35 -18.45 17.50
CA ASP A 187 -16.32 -17.40 17.81
C ASP A 187 -16.48 -16.39 16.67
N ALA A 188 -15.99 -16.71 15.47
CA ALA A 188 -16.08 -15.80 14.33
C ALA A 188 -17.55 -15.53 14.00
N GLN A 189 -17.92 -14.24 14.07
CA GLN A 189 -19.22 -13.79 13.61
C GLN A 189 -19.25 -13.89 12.07
N PRO A 190 -20.33 -14.42 11.47
CA PRO A 190 -20.46 -14.42 10.02
C PRO A 190 -20.47 -12.96 9.53
N ILE A 191 -19.46 -12.59 8.75
CA ILE A 191 -19.35 -11.24 8.18
C ILE A 191 -20.48 -11.11 7.16
N GLN A 192 -21.51 -10.31 7.45
CA GLN A 192 -22.48 -9.98 6.42
C GLN A 192 -21.79 -9.11 5.36
N ALA A 193 -22.06 -9.38 4.09
CA ALA A 193 -21.51 -8.58 2.99
C ALA A 193 -21.87 -7.10 3.19
N GLY A 194 -20.86 -6.27 3.51
CA GLY A 194 -21.03 -4.84 3.77
C GLY A 194 -20.70 -4.38 5.20
N GLU A 195 -20.65 -5.27 6.20
CA GLU A 195 -20.33 -4.89 7.59
C GLU A 195 -18.87 -4.44 7.77
N GLY A 196 -17.93 -5.08 7.06
CA GLY A 196 -16.51 -4.68 7.10
C GLY A 196 -16.27 -3.25 6.63
N LYS A 197 -17.12 -2.72 5.74
CA LYS A 197 -17.07 -1.32 5.26
C LYS A 197 -17.64 -0.35 6.29
N ARG A 198 -18.62 -0.78 7.08
CA ARG A 198 -19.30 0.05 8.09
C ARG A 198 -18.48 0.15 9.38
N ALA A 199 -17.93 -0.97 9.85
CA ALA A 199 -17.11 -1.01 11.06
C ALA A 199 -15.82 -0.17 10.94
N LYS A 200 -15.10 -0.27 9.82
CA LYS A 200 -13.91 0.56 9.58
C LYS A 200 -14.25 2.04 9.51
N ARG A 201 -15.31 2.41 8.79
CA ARG A 201 -15.76 3.80 8.69
C ARG A 201 -16.15 4.37 10.06
N GLU A 202 -16.81 3.58 10.89
CA GLU A 202 -17.23 4.00 12.23
C GLU A 202 -16.03 4.16 13.19
N GLU A 203 -15.02 3.29 13.07
CA GLU A 203 -13.75 3.43 13.80
C GLU A 203 -13.00 4.71 13.40
N TYR A 204 -12.92 5.00 12.09
CA TYR A 204 -12.34 6.25 11.57
C TYR A 204 -13.13 7.50 11.98
N ASP A 205 -14.46 7.46 11.88
CA ASP A 205 -15.32 8.57 12.29
C ASP A 205 -15.16 8.88 13.79
N ASN A 206 -14.95 7.86 14.62
CA ASN A 206 -14.71 8.02 16.06
C ASN A 206 -13.33 8.61 16.35
N GLU A 207 -12.28 8.14 15.66
CA GLU A 207 -10.92 8.69 15.82
C GLU A 207 -10.84 10.14 15.31
N ALA A 208 -11.47 10.45 14.17
CA ALA A 208 -11.54 11.80 13.63
C ALA A 208 -12.28 12.76 14.57
N ARG A 209 -13.38 12.32 15.20
CA ARG A 209 -14.10 13.11 16.23
C ARG A 209 -13.24 13.37 17.45
N ALA A 210 -12.53 12.37 17.96
CA ALA A 210 -11.66 12.53 19.13
C ALA A 210 -10.55 13.56 18.88
N ILE A 211 -9.95 13.54 17.68
CA ILE A 211 -8.94 14.53 17.27
C ILE A 211 -9.56 15.92 17.15
N PHE A 212 -10.75 16.03 16.54
CA PHE A 212 -11.45 17.30 16.39
C PHE A 212 -11.82 17.93 17.75
N ASP A 213 -12.27 17.11 18.70
CA ASP A 213 -12.59 17.55 20.06
C ASP A 213 -11.33 18.01 20.80
N ALA A 214 -10.21 17.30 20.65
CA ALA A 214 -8.93 17.71 21.23
C ALA A 214 -8.44 19.05 20.66
N LEU A 215 -8.54 19.25 19.33
CA LEU A 215 -8.21 20.51 18.68
C LEU A 215 -9.12 21.65 19.15
N ARG A 216 -10.42 21.40 19.28
CA ARG A 216 -11.40 22.38 19.77
C ARG A 216 -11.07 22.82 21.21
N LEU A 217 -10.72 21.89 22.09
CA LEU A 217 -10.31 22.20 23.48
C LEU A 217 -9.03 23.04 23.54
N LEU A 218 -8.06 22.75 22.66
CA LEU A 218 -6.82 23.52 22.55
C LEU A 218 -7.06 24.94 22.04
N VAL A 219 -7.91 25.11 21.02
CA VAL A 219 -8.29 26.43 20.48
C VAL A 219 -9.09 27.26 21.50
N ASP A 220 -10.00 26.63 22.25
CA ASP A 220 -10.75 27.29 23.33
C ASP A 220 -9.83 27.74 24.47
N ARG A 221 -8.83 26.92 24.84
CA ARG A 221 -7.79 27.28 25.81
C ARG A 221 -6.97 28.49 25.33
N MET A 222 -6.52 28.49 24.08
CA MET A 222 -5.80 29.62 23.48
C MET A 222 -6.62 30.91 23.43
N SER A 223 -7.94 30.81 23.29
CA SER A 223 -8.84 31.96 23.22
C SER A 223 -9.08 32.59 24.60
N ARG A 224 -8.85 31.83 25.68
CA ARG A 224 -9.05 32.27 27.07
C ARG A 224 -7.76 32.74 27.75
N ASP A 225 -6.60 32.30 27.27
CA ASP A 225 -5.32 32.72 27.82
C ASP A 225 -4.95 34.13 27.33
N SER A 226 -4.95 35.10 28.25
CA SER A 226 -4.48 36.47 27.99
C SER A 226 -2.96 36.56 27.83
N ASP A 227 -2.21 35.58 28.33
CA ASP A 227 -0.75 35.53 28.24
C ASP A 227 -0.29 35.08 26.84
N ARG A 228 0.65 35.84 26.28
CA ARG A 228 1.24 35.56 24.97
C ARG A 228 2.08 34.28 24.99
N TRP A 229 2.78 34.00 26.09
CA TRP A 229 3.66 32.85 26.19
C TRP A 229 2.87 31.52 26.15
N HIS A 230 1.77 31.43 26.89
CA HIS A 230 0.88 30.27 26.87
C HIS A 230 0.15 30.08 25.53
N ARG A 231 -0.12 31.16 24.80
CA ARG A 231 -0.66 31.10 23.43
C ARG A 231 0.36 30.52 22.44
N GLU A 232 1.63 30.90 22.53
CA GLU A 232 2.70 30.38 21.68
C GLU A 232 3.00 28.90 21.97
N GLU A 233 3.01 28.47 23.24
CA GLU A 233 3.18 27.07 23.65
C GLU A 233 2.00 26.18 23.18
N SER A 234 0.78 26.68 23.33
CA SER A 234 -0.43 25.98 22.86
C SER A 234 -0.47 25.86 21.34
N ALA A 235 -0.05 26.90 20.61
CA ALA A 235 0.06 26.88 19.15
C ALA A 235 1.10 25.85 18.66
N ALA A 236 2.25 25.74 19.34
CA ALA A 236 3.26 24.74 19.02
C ALA A 236 2.76 23.31 19.26
N THR A 237 2.01 23.11 20.35
CA THR A 237 1.38 21.81 20.66
C THR A 237 0.35 21.42 19.60
N ILE A 238 -0.48 22.36 19.15
CA ILE A 238 -1.42 22.16 18.03
C ILE A 238 -0.68 21.83 16.75
N GLY A 239 0.40 22.55 16.42
CA GLY A 239 1.22 22.29 15.24
C GLY A 239 1.73 20.85 15.23
N LYS A 240 2.30 20.39 16.34
CA LYS A 240 2.78 19.02 16.49
C LYS A 240 1.66 17.97 16.35
N LEU A 241 0.51 18.21 16.98
CA LEU A 241 -0.67 17.33 16.87
C LEU A 241 -1.20 17.26 15.43
N LEU A 242 -1.22 18.39 14.72
CA LEU A 242 -1.61 18.44 13.31
C LEU A 242 -0.61 17.71 12.42
N ASP A 243 0.69 17.81 12.69
CA ASP A 243 1.72 17.10 11.94
C ASP A 243 1.64 15.58 12.18
N GLU A 244 1.50 15.14 13.44
CA GLU A 244 1.29 13.72 13.78
C GLU A 244 -0.01 13.18 13.19
N THR A 245 -1.08 13.97 13.24
CA THR A 245 -2.37 13.62 12.63
C THR A 245 -2.26 13.56 11.11
N ARG A 246 -1.52 14.48 10.49
CA ARG A 246 -1.28 14.49 9.05
C ARG A 246 -0.46 13.29 8.61
N GLU A 247 0.53 12.87 9.40
CA GLU A 247 1.33 11.67 9.14
C GLU A 247 0.46 10.40 9.24
N LYS A 248 -0.36 10.28 10.28
CA LYS A 248 -1.33 9.19 10.43
C LYS A 248 -2.42 9.20 9.35
N LEU A 249 -2.96 10.37 9.01
CA LEU A 249 -3.93 10.52 7.92
C LEU A 249 -3.29 10.26 6.56
N ALA A 250 -2.01 10.52 6.37
CA ALA A 250 -1.30 10.11 5.16
C ALA A 250 -1.22 8.58 5.08
N GLU A 251 -0.86 7.90 6.18
CA GLU A 251 -0.89 6.43 6.28
C GLU A 251 -2.29 5.84 5.99
N ILE A 252 -3.35 6.51 6.46
CA ILE A 252 -4.75 6.10 6.26
C ILE A 252 -5.28 6.46 4.86
N GLN A 253 -4.93 7.62 4.28
CA GLN A 253 -5.35 8.02 2.93
C GLN A 253 -4.80 7.09 1.85
N PHE A 254 -3.63 6.47 2.07
CA PHE A 254 -3.15 5.38 1.22
C PHE A 254 -4.06 4.14 1.27
N GLY A 255 -4.93 4.00 2.27
CA GLY A 255 -5.96 2.97 2.39
C GLY A 255 -7.39 3.41 2.00
N GLU A 256 -7.73 4.69 2.12
CA GLU A 256 -9.09 5.22 1.85
C GLU A 256 -9.33 5.79 0.43
N ASP A 257 -8.30 5.97 -0.40
CA ASP A 257 -8.45 6.51 -1.76
C ASP A 257 -9.33 5.65 -2.72
N GLU A 258 -9.83 4.50 -2.26
CA GLU A 258 -10.85 3.68 -2.94
C GLU A 258 -12.32 4.05 -2.60
N PHE A 259 -12.60 4.98 -1.68
CA PHE A 259 -13.93 5.09 -1.04
C PHE A 259 -14.79 6.33 -1.31
N SER A 260 -14.41 7.26 -2.20
CA SER A 260 -15.36 8.31 -2.62
C SER A 260 -16.20 7.89 -3.81
N ARG A 261 -17.44 7.48 -3.52
CA ARG A 261 -18.54 7.68 -4.46
C ARG A 261 -18.71 9.19 -4.69
N PRO A 262 -18.95 9.66 -5.93
CA PRO A 262 -19.55 10.98 -6.10
C PRO A 262 -20.91 10.96 -5.39
N LEU A 263 -21.19 11.97 -4.56
CA LEU A 263 -22.59 12.34 -4.36
C LEU A 263 -23.07 12.83 -5.71
N ASP A 264 -23.98 12.09 -6.35
CA ASP A 264 -24.78 12.61 -7.45
C ASP A 264 -25.65 13.75 -6.90
N LEU A 265 -25.09 14.95 -6.99
CA LEU A 265 -25.80 16.21 -6.91
C LEU A 265 -25.76 16.78 -8.32
N ASN A 266 -26.63 16.25 -9.18
CA ASN A 266 -27.28 16.93 -10.32
C ASN A 266 -27.87 15.90 -11.29
N THR A 267 -29.18 15.70 -11.20
CA THR A 267 -30.03 15.81 -12.39
C THR A 267 -31.28 16.58 -11.99
N ASP A 268 -31.26 17.84 -12.42
CA ASP A 268 -32.37 18.77 -12.54
C ASP A 268 -33.54 18.15 -13.33
N GLN A 269 -34.77 18.43 -12.91
CA GLN A 269 -35.72 19.33 -13.57
C GLN A 269 -36.10 18.95 -15.02
N ASP A 270 -37.41 18.73 -15.15
CA ASP A 270 -38.32 19.07 -16.24
C ASP A 270 -38.03 18.57 -17.65
N GLU A 271 -38.96 17.77 -18.19
CA GLU A 271 -39.66 18.15 -19.40
C GLU A 271 -41.01 17.42 -19.52
N ASP A 272 -42.08 18.21 -19.42
CA ASP A 272 -43.38 17.94 -20.03
C ASP A 272 -43.21 17.53 -21.49
N THR A 273 -43.91 16.49 -21.95
CA THR A 273 -44.57 16.51 -23.26
C THR A 273 -45.56 15.34 -23.43
N GLU A 274 -46.83 15.72 -23.44
CA GLU A 274 -47.89 15.27 -24.37
C GLU A 274 -48.16 13.77 -24.59
N GLN A 275 -49.36 13.36 -24.14
CA GLN A 275 -50.13 12.29 -24.79
C GLN A 275 -50.33 12.61 -26.28
N PRO A 276 -50.46 11.59 -27.15
CA PRO A 276 -51.83 11.27 -27.56
C PRO A 276 -52.13 9.78 -27.88
N PHE A 277 -53.43 9.49 -27.80
CA PHE A 277 -54.23 8.32 -28.21
C PHE A 277 -54.26 7.06 -27.33
#